data_AF-A0A816Q7C6-F1
#
_entry.id   AF-A0A816Q7C6-F1
#
_cell.length_a   1.000
_cell.length_b   1.000
_cell.length_c   1.000
_cell.angle_alpha   90.00
_cell.angle_beta   90.00
_cell.angle_gamma   90.00
#
_symmetry.space_group_name_H-M   'P 1'
#
loop_
_entity.id
_entity.type
_entity.pdbx_description
1 polymer ?
#
loop_
_entity_poly.entity_id
_entity_poly.type
_entity_poly.pdbx_seq_one_letter_code
_entity_poly.pdbx_strand_id
1 'polypeptide(L)'
;MGMSTTDQPWGCPNSSSNITSKPSRNSSSHPRAPVEIFLENNLPETISVRACESRMDLMRAVIIGAEGTPYHDGLFFFDIHFPDNYPSVPPMVHYHSGGLRINPNLYSSGKVCSSLLGTWNGNPREQWLPQESTMLQLLVSIQALILNQKPYFNEPAYERTKGTPSGEAYSKVYSENVYISSLRTMVYGMRKSPKHFEEFVRSHYFERAHDILKAANGYIDGAPVCSIVKGTSQVESMKFRTEVAVFMKTVVDEFVKLGVNELEDILEPPPVIHTDTSR
;
A
#
# COMPACT_ATOMS: atom_id res chain seq x y z
N MET A 1 -23.40 -14.81 -2.14
CA MET A 1 -24.01 -13.88 -1.17
C MET A 1 -23.51 -12.47 -1.47
N GLY A 2 -24.46 -11.54 -1.62
CA GLY A 2 -24.37 -10.08 -1.85
C GLY A 2 -23.03 -9.40 -2.09
N MET A 3 -22.91 -8.73 -3.24
CA MET A 3 -21.93 -7.66 -3.50
C MET A 3 -22.10 -6.55 -2.46
N SER A 4 -21.12 -6.39 -1.57
CA SER A 4 -21.00 -5.16 -0.77
C SER A 4 -20.31 -4.10 -1.63
N THR A 5 -21.05 -3.08 -2.02
CA THR A 5 -20.63 -1.90 -2.81
C THR A 5 -19.78 -0.90 -2.00
N THR A 6 -19.04 -1.36 -1.00
CA THR A 6 -18.40 -0.48 0.00
C THR A 6 -17.03 0.08 -0.38
N ASP A 7 -16.39 -0.39 -1.47
CA ASP A 7 -15.00 -0.01 -1.79
C ASP A 7 -14.86 1.02 -2.92
N GLN A 8 -15.97 1.49 -3.51
CA GLN A 8 -15.97 2.56 -4.51
C GLN A 8 -17.04 3.59 -4.17
N PRO A 9 -16.73 4.58 -3.32
CA PRO A 9 -17.73 5.56 -2.87
C PRO A 9 -18.30 6.41 -4.01
N TRP A 10 -17.57 6.57 -5.12
CA TRP A 10 -17.92 7.53 -6.18
C TRP A 10 -18.14 6.89 -7.57
N GLY A 11 -17.96 5.57 -7.71
CA GLY A 11 -18.26 4.76 -8.91
C GLY A 11 -17.63 5.25 -10.23
N CYS A 12 -16.52 4.64 -10.68
CA CYS A 12 -16.03 4.83 -12.06
C CYS A 12 -16.72 3.84 -13.03
N PRO A 13 -17.36 4.30 -14.13
CA PRO A 13 -17.87 3.43 -15.18
C PRO A 13 -16.75 2.74 -15.97
N ASN A 14 -17.09 1.66 -16.69
CA ASN A 14 -16.21 0.67 -17.33
C ASN A 14 -15.23 1.18 -18.43
N SER A 15 -15.02 2.48 -18.60
CA SER A 15 -14.12 3.05 -19.62
C SER A 15 -12.89 3.68 -18.98
N SER A 16 -11.75 3.01 -19.13
CA SER A 16 -10.42 3.63 -19.02
C SER A 16 -9.50 3.02 -20.07
N SER A 17 -8.77 3.84 -20.80
CA SER A 17 -7.69 3.35 -21.65
C SER A 17 -6.38 3.23 -20.86
N ASN A 18 -5.61 2.17 -21.17
CA ASN A 18 -4.19 2.12 -20.86
C ASN A 18 -3.48 2.97 -21.91
N ILE A 19 -2.95 4.13 -21.54
CA ILE A 19 -2.14 4.93 -22.46
C ILE A 19 -0.70 4.94 -21.97
N THR A 20 0.07 3.95 -22.41
CA THR A 20 1.54 3.99 -22.40
C THR A 20 2.10 4.68 -23.66
N SER A 21 1.30 5.52 -24.35
CA SER A 21 1.74 6.22 -25.56
C SER A 21 1.33 7.68 -25.54
N LYS A 22 2.29 8.58 -25.79
CA LYS A 22 2.12 10.05 -25.76
C LYS A 22 0.75 10.52 -26.30
N PRO A 23 0.06 11.45 -25.62
CA PRO A 23 -1.28 11.86 -26.03
C PRO A 23 -1.28 12.55 -27.39
N SER A 24 -2.30 12.21 -28.20
CA SER A 24 -2.59 12.91 -29.45
C SER A 24 -3.04 14.35 -29.16
N ARG A 25 -2.67 15.28 -30.05
CA ARG A 25 -2.62 16.74 -29.84
C ARG A 25 -3.95 17.50 -29.60
N ASN A 26 -5.09 16.85 -29.36
CA ASN A 26 -6.41 17.51 -29.46
C ASN A 26 -7.32 17.49 -28.21
N SER A 27 -6.81 17.43 -26.97
CA SER A 27 -7.64 17.55 -25.75
C SER A 27 -7.38 18.81 -24.89
N SER A 28 -6.76 19.84 -25.45
CA SER A 28 -6.17 20.96 -24.72
C SER A 28 -7.14 22.08 -24.25
N SER A 29 -8.39 21.78 -23.86
CA SER A 29 -9.35 22.83 -23.46
C SER A 29 -10.08 22.62 -22.13
N HIS A 30 -9.53 21.81 -21.21
CA HIS A 30 -10.08 21.69 -19.84
C HIS A 30 -9.00 21.83 -18.76
N PRO A 31 -9.26 22.59 -17.66
CA PRO A 31 -8.26 22.91 -16.64
C PRO A 31 -7.77 21.70 -15.83
N ARG A 32 -8.41 20.52 -15.98
CA ARG A 32 -8.04 19.29 -15.26
C ARG A 32 -7.09 18.36 -16.03
N ALA A 33 -7.08 18.41 -17.37
CA ALA A 33 -6.11 17.66 -18.19
C ALA A 33 -4.63 18.04 -17.91
N PRO A 34 -4.29 19.31 -17.61
CA PRO A 34 -2.94 19.69 -17.18
C PRO A 34 -2.49 19.05 -15.86
N VAL A 35 -3.41 18.76 -14.93
CA VAL A 35 -3.06 18.19 -13.62
C VAL A 35 -2.59 16.74 -13.76
N GLU A 36 -3.27 15.94 -14.59
CA GLU A 36 -2.87 14.56 -14.88
C GLU A 36 -1.48 14.50 -15.54
N ILE A 37 -1.27 15.29 -16.59
CA ILE A 37 0.01 15.37 -17.31
C ILE A 37 1.15 15.84 -16.39
N PHE A 38 0.88 16.77 -15.46
CA PHE A 38 1.88 17.20 -14.49
C PHE A 38 2.25 16.10 -13.50
N LEU A 39 1.27 15.34 -13.01
CA LEU A 39 1.52 14.24 -12.07
C LEU A 39 2.32 13.11 -12.71
N GLU A 40 1.98 12.71 -13.93
CA GLU A 40 2.69 11.63 -14.65
C GLU A 40 4.19 11.86 -14.78
N ASN A 41 4.63 13.12 -14.88
CA ASN A 41 6.05 13.46 -15.08
C ASN A 41 6.80 13.77 -13.78
N ASN A 42 6.12 13.91 -12.64
CA ASN A 42 6.72 14.39 -11.39
C ASN A 42 6.47 13.48 -10.19
N LEU A 43 5.73 12.38 -10.36
CA LEU A 43 5.52 11.41 -9.30
C LEU A 43 6.77 10.52 -9.10
N PRO A 44 7.09 10.13 -7.87
CA PRO A 44 8.02 9.03 -7.62
C PRO A 44 7.57 7.77 -8.37
N GLU A 45 8.52 6.95 -8.83
CA GLU A 45 8.21 5.69 -9.55
C GLU A 45 7.31 4.73 -8.74
N THR A 46 7.31 4.87 -7.42
CA THR A 46 6.47 4.12 -6.49
C THR A 46 5.03 4.63 -6.38
N ILE A 47 4.65 5.68 -7.11
CA ILE A 47 3.29 6.22 -7.13
C ILE A 47 2.80 6.26 -8.57
N SER A 48 1.67 5.61 -8.84
CA SER A 48 1.00 5.65 -10.14
C SER A 48 -0.43 6.15 -9.99
N VAL A 49 -0.92 6.90 -10.98
CA VAL A 49 -2.27 7.44 -11.00
C VAL A 49 -2.98 7.09 -12.31
N ARG A 50 -4.31 7.04 -12.27
CA ARG A 50 -5.18 6.95 -13.46
C ARG A 50 -6.39 7.85 -13.26
N ALA A 51 -6.67 8.76 -14.19
CA ALA A 51 -7.95 9.48 -14.19
C ALA A 51 -9.04 8.68 -14.91
N CYS A 52 -10.30 8.94 -14.57
CA CYS A 52 -11.43 8.39 -15.32
C CYS A 52 -11.76 9.30 -16.51
N GLU A 53 -11.67 8.77 -17.73
CA GLU A 53 -11.96 9.54 -18.96
C GLU A 53 -13.38 10.13 -18.98
N SER A 54 -14.36 9.36 -18.48
CA SER A 54 -15.76 9.79 -18.44
C SER A 54 -16.08 10.71 -17.26
N ARG A 55 -15.21 10.74 -16.24
CA ARG A 55 -15.38 11.47 -14.98
C ARG A 55 -14.03 12.06 -14.56
N MET A 56 -13.67 13.17 -15.19
CA MET A 56 -12.40 13.89 -14.94
C MET A 56 -12.26 14.45 -13.50
N ASP A 57 -13.33 14.38 -12.72
CA ASP A 57 -13.38 14.64 -11.28
C ASP A 57 -13.04 13.40 -10.42
N LEU A 58 -12.75 12.26 -11.04
CA LEU A 58 -12.34 11.02 -10.40
C LEU A 58 -10.95 10.60 -10.83
N MET A 59 -10.14 10.22 -9.85
CA MET A 59 -8.80 9.69 -10.01
C MET A 59 -8.60 8.52 -9.07
N ARG A 60 -7.81 7.53 -9.48
CA ARG A 60 -7.28 6.50 -8.59
C ARG A 60 -5.78 6.58 -8.53
N ALA A 61 -5.23 6.59 -7.33
CA ALA A 61 -3.79 6.44 -7.09
C ALA A 61 -3.50 5.05 -6.51
N VAL A 62 -2.34 4.51 -6.85
CA VAL A 62 -1.70 3.40 -6.17
C VAL A 62 -0.35 3.86 -5.66
N ILE A 63 -0.07 3.57 -4.40
CA ILE A 63 1.24 3.81 -3.78
C ILE A 63 1.82 2.44 -3.44
N ILE A 64 3.00 2.17 -3.97
CA ILE A 64 3.83 1.02 -3.61
C ILE A 64 4.49 1.35 -2.27
N GLY A 65 4.34 0.46 -1.29
CA GLY A 65 5.02 0.61 -0.01
C GLY A 65 6.53 0.61 -0.19
N ALA A 66 7.20 1.60 0.41
CA ALA A 66 8.62 1.80 0.22
C ALA A 66 9.46 0.75 0.95
N GLU A 67 10.64 0.45 0.40
CA GLU A 67 11.67 -0.34 1.08
C GLU A 67 12.01 0.27 2.45
N GLY A 68 12.33 -0.56 3.43
CA GLY A 68 12.63 -0.10 4.79
C GLY A 68 11.40 0.37 5.57
N THR A 69 10.19 0.04 5.11
CA THR A 69 8.94 0.23 5.85
C THR A 69 8.21 -1.11 6.01
N PRO A 70 7.30 -1.28 6.99
CA PRO A 70 6.53 -2.52 7.11
C PRO A 70 5.48 -2.67 6.00
N TYR A 71 5.42 -1.70 5.07
CA TYR A 71 4.52 -1.66 3.93
C TYR A 71 5.17 -2.17 2.64
N HIS A 72 6.49 -2.44 2.65
CA HIS A 72 7.28 -2.70 1.46
C HIS A 72 6.61 -3.72 0.50
N ASP A 73 6.68 -3.41 -0.80
CA ASP A 73 6.06 -4.18 -1.89
C ASP A 73 4.52 -4.27 -1.88
N GLY A 74 3.85 -3.79 -0.84
CA GLY A 74 2.39 -3.70 -0.78
C GLY A 74 1.84 -2.65 -1.76
N LEU A 75 0.67 -2.91 -2.33
CA LEU A 75 -0.05 -1.96 -3.19
C LEU A 75 -1.21 -1.33 -2.41
N PHE A 76 -1.15 -0.01 -2.19
CA PHE A 76 -2.14 0.74 -1.43
C PHE A 76 -2.93 1.65 -2.36
N PHE A 77 -4.23 1.36 -2.54
CA PHE A 77 -5.09 2.08 -3.49
C PHE A 77 -5.92 3.17 -2.81
N PHE A 78 -6.03 4.31 -3.50
CA PHE A 78 -6.76 5.48 -3.04
C PHE A 78 -7.66 6.01 -4.17
N ASP A 79 -8.96 6.03 -3.93
CA ASP A 79 -9.91 6.74 -4.79
C ASP A 79 -9.99 8.21 -4.37
N ILE A 80 -9.88 9.09 -5.36
CA ILE A 80 -9.79 10.54 -5.19
C ILE A 80 -10.94 11.16 -5.98
N HIS A 81 -11.72 12.00 -5.31
CA HIS A 81 -12.81 12.77 -5.91
C HIS A 81 -12.55 14.27 -5.73
N PHE A 82 -12.58 15.00 -6.84
CA PHE A 82 -12.42 16.45 -6.88
C PHE A 82 -13.81 17.11 -6.87
N PRO A 83 -14.25 17.71 -5.75
CA PRO A 83 -15.56 18.35 -5.68
C PRO A 83 -15.65 19.58 -6.60
N ASP A 84 -16.86 20.06 -6.87
CA ASP A 84 -17.11 21.19 -7.79
C ASP A 84 -16.37 22.47 -7.43
N ASN A 85 -16.12 22.67 -6.13
CA ASN A 85 -15.39 23.81 -5.58
C ASN A 85 -13.89 23.53 -5.37
N TYR A 86 -13.33 22.44 -5.92
CA TYR A 86 -11.88 22.26 -5.99
C TYR A 86 -11.25 23.31 -6.93
N PRO A 87 -10.11 23.94 -6.57
CA PRO A 87 -9.24 23.66 -5.41
C PRO A 87 -9.54 24.51 -4.17
N SER A 88 -10.64 25.26 -4.11
CA SER A 88 -11.00 26.05 -2.91
C SER A 88 -11.22 25.18 -1.66
N VAL A 89 -11.52 23.90 -1.83
CA VAL A 89 -11.52 22.87 -0.78
C VAL A 89 -10.62 21.70 -1.18
N PRO A 90 -10.13 20.89 -0.22
CA PRO A 90 -9.33 19.71 -0.54
C PRO A 90 -10.11 18.66 -1.34
N PRO A 91 -9.41 17.74 -2.03
CA PRO A 91 -10.03 16.57 -2.63
C PRO A 91 -10.54 15.62 -1.53
N MET A 92 -11.52 14.80 -1.88
CA MET A 92 -11.96 13.70 -1.02
C MET A 92 -11.17 12.44 -1.35
N VAL A 93 -10.66 11.73 -0.35
CA VAL A 93 -9.84 10.52 -0.53
C VAL A 93 -10.42 9.34 0.24
N HIS A 94 -10.48 8.18 -0.42
CA HIS A 94 -10.92 6.92 0.15
C HIS A 94 -9.88 5.82 -0.09
N TYR A 95 -9.37 5.24 1.00
CA TYR A 95 -8.43 4.11 0.99
C TYR A 95 -9.17 2.78 0.84
N HIS A 96 -8.67 1.93 -0.05
CA HIS A 96 -9.19 0.57 -0.25
C HIS A 96 -8.68 -0.33 0.87
N SER A 97 -9.38 -0.33 2.01
CA SER A 97 -8.90 -0.97 3.23
C SER A 97 -9.00 -2.50 3.26
N GLY A 98 -9.92 -3.08 2.49
CA GLY A 98 -10.29 -4.50 2.64
C GLY A 98 -10.76 -4.85 4.06
N GLY A 99 -11.24 -3.86 4.82
CA GLY A 99 -11.62 -4.01 6.23
C GLY A 99 -10.45 -3.99 7.22
N LEU A 100 -9.21 -3.77 6.77
CA LEU A 100 -8.01 -3.75 7.61
C LEU A 100 -7.68 -2.33 8.10
N ARG A 101 -7.21 -2.20 9.35
CA ARG A 101 -6.60 -0.97 9.88
C ARG A 101 -5.10 -1.14 9.93
N ILE A 102 -4.40 -0.72 8.87
CA ILE A 102 -2.94 -0.94 8.71
C ILE A 102 -2.09 0.19 9.28
N ASN A 103 -2.72 1.33 9.59
CA ASN A 103 -2.05 2.53 10.08
C ASN A 103 -3.04 3.33 10.93
N PRO A 104 -2.59 4.11 11.94
CA PRO A 104 -3.49 4.97 12.71
C PRO A 104 -4.30 5.96 11.85
N ASN A 105 -3.74 6.39 10.71
CA ASN A 105 -4.37 7.31 9.78
C ASN A 105 -5.11 6.63 8.61
N LEU A 106 -5.07 5.30 8.49
CA LEU A 106 -5.79 4.52 7.48
C LEU A 106 -6.79 3.58 8.14
N TYR A 107 -8.06 3.98 8.10
CA TYR A 107 -9.13 3.32 8.82
C TYR A 107 -9.65 2.11 8.04
N SER A 108 -10.19 1.13 8.76
CA SER A 108 -10.88 -0.03 8.16
C SER A 108 -12.10 0.37 7.33
N SER A 109 -12.67 1.56 7.55
CA SER A 109 -13.74 2.15 6.73
C SER A 109 -13.25 2.83 5.45
N GLY A 110 -11.94 2.88 5.22
CA GLY A 110 -11.32 3.59 4.10
C GLY A 110 -11.12 5.09 4.34
N LYS A 111 -11.43 5.63 5.53
CA LYS A 111 -11.10 7.02 5.87
C LYS A 111 -9.58 7.21 5.95
N VAL A 112 -9.10 8.30 5.33
CA VAL A 112 -7.71 8.76 5.40
C VAL A 112 -7.61 10.02 6.26
N CYS A 113 -6.75 10.00 7.27
CA CYS A 113 -6.46 11.16 8.12
C CYS A 113 -5.21 11.90 7.63
N SER A 114 -5.39 13.15 7.19
CA SER A 114 -4.30 14.06 6.83
C SER A 114 -4.76 15.50 7.03
N SER A 115 -3.87 16.37 7.48
CA SER A 115 -4.15 17.81 7.62
C SER A 115 -4.47 18.44 6.26
N LEU A 116 -3.80 17.99 5.19
CA LEU A 116 -4.08 18.40 3.80
C LEU A 116 -5.48 17.99 3.32
N LEU A 117 -6.16 17.07 4.01
CA LEU A 117 -7.53 16.66 3.69
C LEU A 117 -8.56 17.29 4.63
N GLY A 118 -8.12 18.09 5.61
CA GLY A 118 -8.98 18.59 6.69
C GLY A 118 -9.52 17.48 7.61
N THR A 119 -8.98 16.27 7.54
CA THR A 119 -9.41 15.10 8.34
C THR A 119 -8.52 14.85 9.55
N TRP A 120 -7.52 15.70 9.75
CA TRP A 120 -6.60 15.69 10.89
C TRP A 120 -6.22 17.11 11.31
N ASN A 121 -5.87 17.27 12.58
CA ASN A 121 -5.38 18.53 13.10
C ASN A 121 -3.96 18.79 12.58
N GLY A 122 -3.66 20.03 12.24
CA GLY A 122 -2.33 20.47 11.81
C GLY A 122 -2.24 21.99 11.87
N ASN A 123 -1.03 22.51 11.76
CA ASN A 123 -0.81 23.95 11.64
C ASN A 123 -1.55 24.49 10.40
N PRO A 124 -2.01 25.75 10.38
CA PRO A 124 -2.69 26.31 9.21
C PRO A 124 -1.92 26.17 7.89
N ARG A 125 -0.57 26.13 7.95
CA ARG A 125 0.30 25.90 6.78
C ARG A 125 0.40 24.45 6.33
N GLU A 126 -0.03 23.51 7.16
CA GLU A 126 -0.08 22.07 6.87
C GLU A 126 -1.47 21.64 6.37
N GLN A 127 -2.45 22.55 6.41
CA GLN A 127 -3.78 22.35 5.85
C GLN A 127 -3.79 22.62 4.34
N TRP A 128 -4.87 22.23 3.68
CA TRP A 128 -5.06 22.52 2.26
C TRP A 128 -5.11 24.03 1.99
N LEU A 129 -4.19 24.51 1.17
CA LEU A 129 -4.11 25.89 0.73
C LEU A 129 -4.47 25.95 -0.77
N PRO A 130 -5.63 26.53 -1.16
CA PRO A 130 -6.15 26.44 -2.52
C PRO A 130 -5.22 26.86 -3.66
N GLN A 131 -4.25 27.73 -3.38
CA GLN A 131 -3.32 28.28 -4.36
C GLN A 131 -1.91 27.65 -4.28
N GLU A 132 -1.65 26.80 -3.28
CA GLU A 132 -0.31 26.26 -3.00
C GLU A 132 -0.30 24.73 -2.95
N SER A 133 -1.34 24.12 -2.39
CA SER A 133 -1.42 22.67 -2.24
C SER A 133 -1.66 21.96 -3.57
N THR A 134 -1.00 20.82 -3.73
CA THR A 134 -1.07 20.02 -4.96
C THR A 134 -1.39 18.57 -4.67
N MET A 135 -1.91 17.86 -5.68
CA MET A 135 -2.07 16.41 -5.60
C MET A 135 -0.74 15.68 -5.39
N LEU A 136 0.35 16.18 -5.97
CA LEU A 136 1.70 15.64 -5.75
C LEU A 136 2.07 15.71 -4.27
N GLN A 137 1.90 16.89 -3.65
CA GLN A 137 2.17 17.08 -2.22
C GLN A 137 1.34 16.11 -1.37
N LEU A 138 0.05 15.95 -1.68
CA LEU A 138 -0.82 15.03 -0.96
C LEU A 138 -0.36 13.57 -1.07
N LEU A 139 -0.09 13.07 -2.28
CA LEU A 139 0.30 11.68 -2.51
C LEU A 139 1.68 11.37 -1.90
N VAL A 140 2.65 12.27 -2.06
CA VAL A 140 3.97 12.15 -1.42
C VAL A 140 3.85 12.22 0.10
N SER A 141 2.95 13.05 0.63
CA SER A 141 2.70 13.12 2.08
C SER A 141 2.07 11.83 2.61
N ILE A 142 1.15 11.19 1.88
CA ILE A 142 0.62 9.87 2.26
C ILE A 142 1.77 8.85 2.32
N GLN A 143 2.62 8.79 1.29
CA GLN A 143 3.75 7.86 1.31
C GLN A 143 4.72 8.14 2.46
N ALA A 144 5.15 9.39 2.63
CA ALA A 144 6.21 9.75 3.57
C ALA A 144 5.75 9.81 5.04
N LEU A 145 4.52 10.26 5.30
CA LEU A 145 4.03 10.50 6.67
C LEU A 145 3.12 9.38 7.15
N ILE A 146 2.35 8.73 6.28
CA ILE A 146 1.46 7.64 6.67
C ILE A 146 2.15 6.29 6.50
N LEU A 147 2.65 5.98 5.29
CA LEU A 147 3.27 4.70 4.98
C LEU A 147 4.77 4.65 5.36
N ASN A 148 5.11 5.16 6.54
CA ASN A 148 6.50 5.33 7.00
C ASN A 148 7.05 4.10 7.76
N GLN A 149 8.33 4.14 8.13
CA GLN A 149 9.04 3.05 8.81
C GLN A 149 8.51 2.72 10.22
N LYS A 150 7.99 3.70 10.96
CA LYS A 150 7.56 3.56 12.37
C LYS A 150 6.12 4.06 12.56
N PRO A 151 5.13 3.39 11.97
CA PRO A 151 3.74 3.87 11.92
C PRO A 151 3.05 3.91 13.28
N TYR A 152 3.62 3.29 14.32
CA TYR A 152 3.16 3.43 15.70
C TYR A 152 3.08 4.88 16.17
N PHE A 153 4.06 5.70 15.78
CA PHE A 153 4.14 7.10 16.22
C PHE A 153 3.15 8.03 15.49
N ASN A 154 2.44 7.52 14.49
CA ASN A 154 1.35 8.25 13.84
C ASN A 154 0.10 8.37 14.72
N GLU A 155 -0.01 7.55 15.78
CA GLU A 155 -1.09 7.68 16.76
C GLU A 155 -0.90 8.96 17.60
N PRO A 156 -1.97 9.73 17.88
CA PRO A 156 -1.88 10.93 18.70
C PRO A 156 -1.15 10.68 20.02
N ALA A 157 -0.29 11.64 20.36
CA ALA A 157 0.49 11.64 21.59
C ALA A 157 1.50 10.49 21.72
N TYR A 158 1.72 9.65 20.71
CA TYR A 158 2.74 8.60 20.80
C TYR A 158 4.13 9.11 20.38
N GLU A 159 4.20 10.13 19.51
CA GLU A 159 5.46 10.80 19.10
C GLU A 159 6.33 11.23 20.30
N ARG A 160 5.73 11.61 21.43
CA ARG A 160 6.47 11.99 22.66
C ARG A 160 7.30 10.85 23.27
N THR A 161 7.03 9.61 22.88
CA THR A 161 7.73 8.41 23.35
C THR A 161 8.81 7.94 22.37
N LYS A 162 8.94 8.59 21.21
CA LYS A 162 9.95 8.26 20.21
C LYS A 162 11.35 8.41 20.78
N GLY A 163 12.23 7.46 20.47
CA GLY A 163 13.58 7.39 21.04
C GLY A 163 13.66 6.89 22.49
N THR A 164 12.52 6.72 23.19
CA THR A 164 12.53 6.05 24.50
C THR A 164 12.55 4.53 24.33
N PRO A 165 13.17 3.76 25.25
CA PRO A 165 13.21 2.30 25.14
C PRO A 165 11.81 1.66 25.03
N SER A 166 10.82 2.18 25.76
CA SER A 166 9.45 1.65 25.71
C SER A 166 8.73 1.99 24.40
N GLY A 167 8.83 3.25 23.93
CA GLY A 167 8.24 3.67 22.66
C GLY A 167 8.81 2.92 21.47
N GLU A 168 10.13 2.69 21.45
CA GLU A 168 10.79 1.89 20.41
C GLU A 168 10.38 0.41 20.46
N ALA A 169 10.25 -0.17 21.66
CA ALA A 169 9.76 -1.54 21.81
C ALA A 169 8.31 -1.71 21.32
N TYR A 170 7.41 -0.76 21.65
CA TYR A 170 6.04 -0.77 21.12
C TYR A 170 5.99 -0.54 19.62
N SER A 171 6.82 0.37 19.10
CA SER A 171 6.91 0.61 17.66
C SER A 171 7.34 -0.64 16.91
N LYS A 172 8.29 -1.42 17.44
CA LYS A 172 8.72 -2.68 16.83
C LYS A 172 7.57 -3.68 16.73
N VAL A 173 6.89 -3.95 17.83
CA VAL A 173 5.72 -4.86 17.86
C VAL A 173 4.60 -4.36 16.94
N TYR A 174 4.40 -3.05 16.85
CA TYR A 174 3.44 -2.48 15.92
C TYR A 174 3.84 -2.73 14.46
N SER A 175 5.10 -2.50 14.09
CA SER A 175 5.62 -2.76 12.74
C SER A 175 5.52 -4.24 12.35
N GLU A 176 5.76 -5.18 13.28
CA GLU A 176 5.51 -6.62 13.09
C GLU A 176 4.05 -6.89 12.65
N ASN A 177 3.08 -6.32 13.38
CA ASN A 177 1.64 -6.49 13.06
C ASN A 177 1.24 -5.79 11.75
N VAL A 178 1.85 -4.64 11.44
CA VAL A 178 1.61 -3.93 10.19
C VAL A 178 2.11 -4.76 9.01
N TYR A 179 3.29 -5.38 9.10
CA TYR A 179 3.80 -6.22 8.02
C TYR A 179 2.87 -7.40 7.70
N ILE A 180 2.36 -8.09 8.72
CA ILE A 180 1.35 -9.15 8.53
C ILE A 180 0.08 -8.58 7.85
N SER A 181 -0.34 -7.38 8.23
CA SER A 181 -1.48 -6.69 7.60
C SER A 181 -1.18 -6.26 6.16
N SER A 182 0.06 -5.92 5.83
CA SER A 182 0.53 -5.65 4.46
C SER A 182 0.44 -6.92 3.61
N LEU A 183 0.88 -8.08 4.11
CA LEU A 183 0.69 -9.37 3.40
C LEU A 183 -0.78 -9.66 3.14
N ARG A 184 -1.66 -9.42 4.13
CA ARG A 184 -3.12 -9.58 3.96
C ARG A 184 -3.66 -8.61 2.90
N THR A 185 -3.14 -7.39 2.84
CA THR A 185 -3.49 -6.40 1.83
C THR A 185 -3.04 -6.85 0.44
N MET A 186 -1.85 -7.46 0.30
CA MET A 186 -1.38 -8.04 -0.97
C MET A 186 -2.34 -9.14 -1.46
N VAL A 187 -2.68 -10.11 -0.59
CA VAL A 187 -3.63 -11.18 -0.92
C VAL A 187 -5.00 -10.62 -1.29
N TYR A 188 -5.49 -9.62 -0.56
CA TYR A 188 -6.72 -8.91 -0.91
C TYR A 188 -6.64 -8.27 -2.30
N GLY A 189 -5.56 -7.55 -2.60
CA GLY A 189 -5.35 -6.89 -3.89
C GLY A 189 -5.21 -7.86 -5.07
N MET A 190 -4.53 -8.99 -4.88
CA MET A 190 -4.41 -10.05 -5.89
C MET A 190 -5.76 -10.71 -6.18
N ARG A 191 -6.58 -10.96 -5.15
CA ARG A 191 -7.91 -11.59 -5.30
C ARG A 191 -8.99 -10.63 -5.80
N LYS A 192 -8.88 -9.35 -5.44
CA LYS A 192 -9.88 -8.31 -5.71
C LYS A 192 -9.20 -7.05 -6.21
N SER A 193 -8.49 -7.18 -7.32
CA SER A 193 -7.81 -6.04 -7.93
C SER A 193 -8.80 -4.93 -8.26
N PRO A 194 -8.48 -3.66 -7.97
CA PRO A 194 -9.35 -2.56 -8.35
C PRO A 194 -9.51 -2.52 -9.87
N LYS A 195 -10.71 -2.19 -10.33
CA LYS A 195 -10.99 -2.05 -11.76
C LYS A 195 -9.93 -1.19 -12.45
N HIS A 196 -9.48 -1.66 -13.60
CA HIS A 196 -8.46 -1.03 -14.43
C HIS A 196 -7.07 -1.04 -13.81
N PHE A 197 -6.82 -1.76 -12.73
CA PHE A 197 -5.47 -1.98 -12.20
C PHE A 197 -5.10 -3.48 -12.18
N GLU A 198 -5.90 -4.35 -12.79
CA GLU A 198 -5.70 -5.80 -12.80
C GLU A 198 -4.32 -6.17 -13.38
N GLU A 199 -3.98 -5.63 -14.55
CA GLU A 199 -2.67 -5.81 -15.19
C GLU A 199 -1.53 -5.27 -14.31
N PHE A 200 -1.72 -4.10 -13.70
CA PHE A 200 -0.71 -3.48 -12.84
C PHE A 200 -0.44 -4.33 -11.60
N VAL A 201 -1.50 -4.79 -10.92
CA VAL A 201 -1.40 -5.66 -9.75
C VAL A 201 -0.74 -6.98 -10.11
N ARG A 202 -1.17 -7.60 -11.22
CA ARG A 202 -0.62 -8.86 -11.72
C ARG A 202 0.87 -8.74 -12.00
N SER A 203 1.27 -7.75 -12.82
CA SER A 203 2.67 -7.56 -13.20
C SER A 203 3.56 -7.22 -11.99
N HIS A 204 3.10 -6.33 -11.11
CA HIS A 204 3.84 -5.99 -9.88
C HIS A 204 4.11 -7.23 -9.03
N TYR A 205 3.08 -8.01 -8.68
CA TYR A 205 3.30 -9.18 -7.82
C TYR A 205 4.02 -10.33 -8.53
N PHE A 206 3.87 -10.47 -9.85
CA PHE A 206 4.65 -11.42 -10.64
C PHE A 206 6.15 -11.08 -10.57
N GLU A 207 6.51 -9.80 -10.79
CA GLU A 207 7.90 -9.34 -10.76
C GLU A 207 8.51 -9.34 -9.36
N ARG A 208 7.70 -9.04 -8.33
CA ARG A 208 8.16 -8.89 -6.93
C ARG A 208 8.05 -10.18 -6.11
N ALA A 209 7.45 -11.26 -6.61
CA ALA A 209 7.17 -12.47 -5.84
C ALA A 209 8.40 -13.04 -5.11
N HIS A 210 9.53 -13.16 -5.83
CA HIS A 210 10.78 -13.68 -5.27
C HIS A 210 11.37 -12.78 -4.18
N ASP A 211 11.32 -11.45 -4.39
CA ASP A 211 11.82 -10.49 -3.41
C ASP A 211 10.95 -10.46 -2.14
N ILE A 212 9.62 -10.52 -2.31
CA ILE A 212 8.68 -10.61 -1.19
C ILE A 212 8.93 -11.89 -0.39
N LEU A 213 9.07 -13.03 -1.05
CA LEU A 213 9.36 -14.32 -0.41
C LEU A 213 10.70 -14.29 0.33
N LYS A 214 11.74 -13.72 -0.29
CA LYS A 214 13.06 -13.57 0.32
C LYS A 214 13.02 -12.71 1.58
N ALA A 215 12.31 -11.57 1.54
CA ALA A 215 12.13 -10.72 2.70
C ALA A 215 11.38 -11.44 3.83
N ALA A 216 10.28 -12.12 3.50
CA ALA A 216 9.51 -12.88 4.47
C ALA A 216 10.32 -14.00 5.13
N ASN A 217 11.14 -14.74 4.36
CA ASN A 217 12.05 -15.75 4.90
C ASN A 217 13.10 -15.14 5.83
N GLY A 218 13.67 -13.98 5.48
CA GLY A 218 14.56 -13.24 6.38
C GLY A 218 13.90 -12.91 7.72
N TYR A 219 12.64 -12.50 7.69
CA TYR A 219 11.85 -12.23 8.90
C TYR A 219 11.53 -13.49 9.70
N ILE A 220 11.20 -14.61 9.04
CA ILE A 220 11.03 -15.93 9.67
C ILE A 220 12.33 -16.39 10.34
N ASP A 221 13.49 -16.06 9.77
CA ASP A 221 14.82 -16.37 10.34
C ASP A 221 15.23 -15.40 11.45
N GLY A 222 14.42 -14.36 11.70
CA GLY A 222 14.58 -13.44 12.83
C GLY A 222 15.22 -12.10 12.47
N ALA A 223 15.40 -11.79 11.19
CA ALA A 223 15.81 -10.45 10.77
C ALA A 223 14.74 -9.41 11.15
N PRO A 224 15.14 -8.18 11.54
CA PRO A 224 14.18 -7.18 11.93
C PRO A 224 13.31 -6.70 10.77
N VAL A 225 12.03 -6.46 11.02
CA VAL A 225 11.13 -5.82 10.05
C VAL A 225 11.71 -4.46 9.69
N CYS A 226 11.68 -4.10 8.40
CA CYS A 226 12.31 -2.89 7.85
C CYS A 226 13.85 -2.89 7.80
N SER A 227 14.54 -3.98 8.15
CA SER A 227 16.01 -3.99 8.09
C SER A 227 16.50 -4.07 6.64
N ILE A 228 17.10 -2.98 6.14
CA ILE A 228 17.99 -3.03 4.98
C ILE A 228 19.30 -3.60 5.53
N VAL A 229 19.62 -4.84 5.16
CA VAL A 229 20.70 -5.67 5.72
C VAL A 229 21.90 -4.85 6.23
N LYS A 230 22.00 -4.69 7.56
CA LYS A 230 23.24 -4.55 8.35
C LYS A 230 22.94 -4.50 9.86
N GLY A 231 23.23 -5.62 10.54
CA GLY A 231 23.82 -5.63 11.88
C GLY A 231 23.01 -5.04 13.05
N THR A 232 21.77 -5.48 13.26
CA THR A 232 21.11 -5.30 14.57
C THR A 232 20.87 -6.65 15.23
N SER A 233 21.35 -6.79 16.47
CA SER A 233 21.33 -8.04 17.25
C SER A 233 19.96 -8.36 17.88
N GLN A 234 18.87 -7.77 17.38
CA GLN A 234 17.53 -7.94 17.95
C GLN A 234 16.70 -8.86 17.05
N VAL A 235 16.26 -9.96 17.64
CA VAL A 235 15.47 -10.99 16.97
C VAL A 235 13.99 -10.61 17.00
N GLU A 236 13.28 -10.83 15.90
CA GLU A 236 11.83 -10.64 15.85
C GLU A 236 11.06 -11.58 16.78
N SER A 237 9.84 -11.18 17.18
CA SER A 237 9.07 -11.99 18.14
C SER A 237 8.73 -13.37 17.57
N MET A 238 8.78 -14.42 18.40
CA MET A 238 8.44 -15.78 17.96
C MET A 238 7.02 -15.87 17.40
N LYS A 239 6.10 -15.08 17.96
CA LYS A 239 4.72 -14.96 17.50
C LYS A 239 4.69 -14.44 16.06
N PHE A 240 5.35 -13.32 15.79
CA PHE A 240 5.43 -12.73 14.46
C PHE A 240 6.02 -13.69 13.43
N ARG A 241 7.15 -14.32 13.75
CA ARG A 241 7.82 -15.29 12.86
C ARG A 241 6.89 -16.44 12.47
N THR A 242 6.16 -16.97 13.45
CA THR A 242 5.17 -18.04 13.24
C THR A 242 4.01 -17.55 12.36
N GLU A 243 3.47 -16.37 12.62
CA GLU A 243 2.36 -15.81 11.83
C GLU A 243 2.76 -15.54 10.38
N VAL A 244 3.97 -15.03 10.14
CA VAL A 244 4.50 -14.84 8.78
C VAL A 244 4.66 -16.19 8.09
N ALA A 245 5.30 -17.17 8.73
CA ALA A 245 5.49 -18.51 8.14
C ALA A 245 4.16 -19.17 7.73
N VAL A 246 3.14 -19.07 8.59
CA VAL A 246 1.80 -19.63 8.30
C VAL A 246 1.13 -18.86 7.16
N PHE A 247 1.15 -17.53 7.20
CA PHE A 247 0.43 -16.71 6.22
C PHE A 247 1.10 -16.69 4.85
N MET A 248 2.43 -16.84 4.79
CA MET A 248 3.18 -16.88 3.53
C MET A 248 2.75 -18.03 2.61
N LYS A 249 2.24 -19.15 3.15
CA LYS A 249 1.62 -20.19 2.32
C LYS A 249 0.49 -19.61 1.45
N THR A 250 -0.39 -18.79 2.05
CA THR A 250 -1.48 -18.15 1.32
C THR A 250 -0.96 -17.14 0.29
N VAL A 251 0.13 -16.44 0.60
CA VAL A 251 0.74 -15.46 -0.32
C VAL A 251 1.33 -16.17 -1.54
N VAL A 252 2.08 -17.26 -1.32
CA VAL A 252 2.67 -18.07 -2.40
C VAL A 252 1.58 -18.72 -3.26
N ASP A 253 0.50 -19.24 -2.66
CA ASP A 253 -0.66 -19.77 -3.41
C ASP A 253 -1.22 -18.72 -4.38
N GLU A 254 -1.26 -17.45 -4.01
CA GLU A 254 -1.70 -16.37 -4.91
C GLU A 254 -0.64 -16.03 -5.97
N PHE A 255 0.66 -16.05 -5.65
CA PHE A 255 1.73 -15.85 -6.65
C PHE A 255 1.72 -16.93 -7.73
N VAL A 256 1.52 -18.20 -7.36
CA VAL A 256 1.39 -19.31 -8.31
C VAL A 256 0.19 -19.09 -9.23
N LYS A 257 -0.97 -18.64 -8.69
CA LYS A 257 -2.15 -18.30 -9.53
C LYS A 257 -1.89 -17.14 -10.49
N LEU A 258 -0.94 -16.25 -10.18
CA LEU A 258 -0.51 -15.17 -11.08
C LEU A 258 0.51 -15.63 -12.13
N GLY A 259 0.97 -16.89 -12.06
CA GLY A 259 1.87 -17.52 -13.02
C GLY A 259 3.31 -17.71 -12.55
N VAL A 260 3.62 -17.44 -11.28
CA VAL A 260 4.95 -17.67 -10.68
C VAL A 260 5.07 -19.13 -10.24
N ASN A 261 5.00 -20.05 -11.22
CA ASN A 261 4.82 -21.49 -11.00
C ASN A 261 6.02 -22.13 -10.29
N GLU A 262 7.21 -21.55 -10.41
CA GLU A 262 8.42 -22.04 -9.75
C GLU A 262 8.38 -21.97 -8.21
N LEU A 263 7.40 -21.29 -7.62
CA LEU A 263 7.20 -21.24 -6.17
C LEU A 263 6.31 -22.38 -5.64
N GLU A 264 5.71 -23.19 -6.50
CA GLU A 264 4.83 -24.31 -6.12
C GLU A 264 5.56 -25.33 -5.24
N ASP A 265 6.81 -25.66 -5.59
CA ASP A 265 7.64 -26.65 -4.87
C ASP A 265 8.08 -26.18 -3.47
N ILE A 266 7.95 -24.89 -3.15
CA ILE A 266 8.32 -24.33 -1.83
C ILE A 266 7.27 -24.67 -0.77
N LEU A 267 6.06 -25.05 -1.19
CA LEU A 267 4.94 -25.38 -0.31
C LEU A 267 4.85 -26.86 0.06
N GLU A 268 5.65 -27.72 -0.58
CA GLU A 268 5.66 -29.14 -0.24
C GLU A 268 6.42 -29.36 1.09
N PRO A 269 5.83 -30.12 2.04
CA PRO A 269 6.58 -30.55 3.21
C PRO A 269 7.80 -31.36 2.74
N PRO A 270 8.95 -31.27 3.43
CA PRO A 270 10.12 -32.05 3.05
C PRO A 270 9.75 -33.53 2.94
N PRO A 271 10.28 -34.25 1.93
CA PRO A 271 9.95 -35.65 1.73
C PRO A 271 10.20 -36.42 3.02
N VAL A 272 9.20 -37.18 3.46
CA VAL A 272 9.30 -38.02 4.64
C VAL A 272 10.40 -39.04 4.38
N ILE A 273 11.57 -38.83 4.99
CA ILE A 273 12.63 -39.82 5.00
C ILE A 273 12.10 -40.97 5.86
N HIS A 274 11.55 -41.99 5.21
CA HIS A 274 11.35 -43.28 5.85
C HIS A 274 12.73 -43.83 6.19
N THR A 275 13.15 -43.65 7.45
CA THR A 275 14.28 -44.40 7.98
C THR A 275 13.84 -45.86 7.97
N ASP A 276 14.32 -46.59 6.97
CA ASP A 276 14.17 -48.03 6.88
C ASP A 276 14.98 -48.64 8.03
N THR A 277 14.36 -48.77 9.20
CA THR A 277 14.86 -49.62 10.29
C THR A 277 14.61 -51.06 9.91
N SER A 278 15.43 -51.56 8.98
CA SER A 278 15.48 -52.95 8.55
C SER A 278 16.93 -53.42 8.43
N ARG A 279 17.60 -53.59 9.57
CA ARG A 279 18.48 -54.73 9.96
C ARG A 279 19.53 -54.35 10.99
#